data_AF-A0A7W7KLC8-F1
#
_entry.id   AF-A0A7W7KLC8-F1
#
_cell.length_a   1.000
_cell.length_b   1.000
_cell.length_c   1.000
_cell.angle_alpha   90.00
_cell.angle_beta   90.00
_cell.angle_gamma   90.00
#
_symmetry.space_group_name_H-M   'P 1'
#
loop_
_entity.id
_entity.type
_entity.pdbx_description
1 polymer ?
#
loop_
_entity_poly.entity_id
_entity_poly.type
_entity_poly.pdbx_seq_one_letter_code
_entity_poly.pdbx_strand_id
1 'polypeptide(L)' 'MERLRKVLLASALNETCVVQVLREAALEISSPGTATALLAAAHILENDAELLLHAAHRIDLALHHAPAGGGDPLVVMD' A
#
# COMPACT_ATOMS: atom_id res chain seq x y z
N MET A 1 -6.21 -14.74 -3.46
CA MET A 1 -5.08 -13.82 -3.30
C MET A 1 -5.08 -12.68 -4.32
N GLU A 2 -5.33 -12.92 -5.62
CA GLU A 2 -5.32 -11.84 -6.62
C GLU A 2 -6.40 -10.75 -6.39
N ARG A 3 -7.62 -11.14 -5.98
CA ARG A 3 -8.67 -10.19 -5.59
C ARG A 3 -8.23 -9.27 -4.45
N LEU A 4 -7.53 -9.82 -3.44
CA LEU A 4 -7.01 -9.05 -2.31
C LEU A 4 -5.94 -8.04 -2.77
N ARG A 5 -5.01 -8.45 -3.65
CA ARG A 5 -4.02 -7.53 -4.26
C ARG A 5 -4.70 -6.32 -4.93
N LYS A 6 -5.74 -6.57 -5.74
CA LYS A 6 -6.48 -5.51 -6.44
C LYS A 6 -7.19 -4.56 -5.47
N VAL A 7 -7.78 -5.09 -4.40
CA VAL A 7 -8.42 -4.26 -3.36
C VAL A 7 -7.39 -3.38 -2.66
N LEU A 8 -6.24 -3.92 -2.26
CA LEU A 8 -5.19 -3.14 -1.59
C LEU A 8 -4.66 -2.00 -2.47
N LEU A 9 -4.45 -2.25 -3.77
CA LEU A 9 -4.04 -1.21 -4.73
C LEU A 9 -5.12 -0.12 -4.87
N ALA A 10 -6.39 -0.51 -4.97
CA ALA A 10 -7.49 0.45 -5.07
C ALA A 10 -7.63 1.29 -3.80
N SER A 11 -7.47 0.67 -2.61
CA SER A 11 -7.45 1.38 -1.33
C SER A 11 -6.29 2.37 -1.24
N ALA A 12 -5.07 1.98 -1.60
CA ALA A 12 -3.92 2.88 -1.58
C ALA A 12 -4.11 4.12 -2.49
N LEU A 13 -4.71 3.91 -3.67
CA LEU A 13 -5.06 5.00 -4.58
C LEU A 13 -6.11 5.94 -3.98
N ASN A 14 -7.13 5.37 -3.32
CA ASN A 14 -8.15 6.15 -2.64
C ASN A 14 -7.54 7.02 -1.53
N GLU A 15 -6.69 6.45 -0.67
CA GLU A 15 -5.99 7.20 0.38
C GLU A 15 -5.17 8.35 -0.20
N THR A 16 -4.42 8.10 -1.29
CA THR A 16 -3.62 9.13 -1.97
C THR A 16 -4.48 10.27 -2.54
N CYS A 17 -5.68 9.96 -3.04
CA CYS A 17 -6.63 10.99 -3.50
C CYS A 17 -7.12 11.86 -2.34
N VAL A 18 -7.47 11.24 -1.20
CA VAL A 18 -7.89 11.96 0.01
C VAL A 18 -6.76 12.86 0.53
N VAL A 19 -5.51 12.42 0.49
CA VAL A 19 -4.33 13.22 0.85
C VAL A 19 -4.25 14.52 0.04
N GLN A 20 -4.49 14.46 -1.27
CA GLN A 20 -4.47 15.65 -2.13
C GLN A 20 -5.56 16.64 -1.70
N VAL A 21 -6.78 16.16 -1.49
CA VAL A 21 -7.91 16.98 -1.03
C VAL A 21 -7.63 17.61 0.34
N LEU A 22 -7.05 16.86 1.27
CA LEU A 22 -6.71 17.38 2.61
C LEU A 22 -5.63 18.47 2.54
N ARG A 23 -4.63 18.31 1.67
CA ARG A 23 -3.59 19.31 1.46
C ARG A 23 -4.14 20.58 0.82
N GLU A 24 -5.00 20.45 -0.19
CA GLU A 24 -5.70 21.58 -0.81
C GLU A 24 -6.56 22.32 0.23
N ALA A 25 -7.38 21.59 0.99
CA ALA A 25 -8.20 22.18 2.05
C ALA A 25 -7.37 22.88 3.13
N ALA A 26 -6.18 22.37 3.45
CA ALA A 26 -5.27 23.01 4.41
C ALA A 26 -4.70 24.34 3.89
N LEU A 27 -4.53 24.50 2.57
CA LEU A 27 -4.06 25.74 1.94
C LEU A 27 -5.16 26.82 1.91
N GLU A 28 -6.43 26.42 1.82
CA GLU A 28 -7.58 27.32 1.74
C GLU A 28 -8.08 27.81 3.11
N ILE A 29 -7.72 27.10 4.18
CA ILE A 29 -8.20 27.40 5.54
C ILE A 29 -7.35 28.48 6.21
N SER A 30 -8.02 29.50 6.77
CA SER A 30 -7.38 30.61 7.49
C SER A 30 -7.00 30.28 8.94
N SER A 31 -7.45 29.13 9.46
CA SER A 31 -7.18 28.66 10.82
C SER A 31 -5.92 27.79 10.85
N PRO A 32 -4.80 28.25 11.45
CA PRO A 32 -3.55 27.48 11.46
C PRO A 32 -3.67 26.13 12.17
N GLY A 33 -4.47 26.06 13.25
CA GLY A 33 -4.70 24.82 13.98
C GLY A 33 -5.45 23.78 13.16
N THR A 34 -6.46 24.21 12.40
CA THR A 34 -7.21 23.33 11.51
C THR A 34 -6.37 22.89 10.31
N ALA A 35 -5.60 23.81 9.70
CA ALA A 35 -4.67 23.47 8.63
C ALA A 35 -3.63 22.43 9.08
N THR A 36 -3.07 22.59 10.29
CA THR A 36 -2.13 21.63 10.88
C THR A 36 -2.77 20.26 11.09
N ALA A 37 -4.01 20.21 11.60
CA ALA A 37 -4.73 18.96 11.79
C ALA A 37 -5.01 18.23 10.46
N LEU A 38 -5.35 18.97 9.40
CA LEU A 38 -5.54 18.40 8.06
C LEU A 38 -4.24 17.85 7.47
N LEU A 39 -3.13 18.56 7.63
CA LEU A 39 -1.81 18.09 7.19
C LEU A 39 -1.37 16.84 7.98
N ALA A 40 -1.65 16.79 9.28
CA ALA A 40 -1.37 15.61 10.10
C ALA A 40 -2.22 14.41 9.66
N ALA A 41 -3.50 14.62 9.37
CA ALA A 41 -4.37 13.58 8.83
C ALA A 41 -3.87 13.09 7.46
N ALA A 42 -3.48 14.02 6.57
CA ALA A 42 -2.90 13.68 5.27
C ALA A 42 -1.63 12.82 5.43
N HIS A 43 -0.76 13.15 6.37
CA HIS A 43 0.45 12.37 6.61
C HIS A 43 0.17 10.94 7.10
N ILE A 44 -0.86 10.74 7.93
CA ILE A 44 -1.28 9.41 8.36
C ILE A 44 -1.76 8.59 7.16
N LEU A 45 -2.61 9.16 6.30
CA LEU A 45 -3.13 8.46 5.12
C LEU A 45 -2.05 8.14 4.09
N GLU A 46 -1.01 8.98 3.97
CA GLU A 46 0.16 8.67 3.14
C GLU A 46 0.89 7.41 3.62
N ASN A 47 1.10 7.29 4.94
CA ASN A 47 1.73 6.11 5.52
C ASN A 47 0.84 4.86 5.33
N ASP A 48 -0.47 4.99 5.49
CA ASP A 48 -1.41 3.89 5.26
C ASP A 48 -1.40 3.44 3.78
N ALA A 49 -1.35 4.38 2.84
CA ALA A 49 -1.22 4.09 1.42
C ALA A 49 0.07 3.32 1.10
N GLU A 50 1.20 3.71 1.69
CA GLU A 50 2.49 3.00 1.54
C GLU A 50 2.41 1.56 2.07
N LEU A 51 1.82 1.37 3.25
CA LEU A 51 1.63 0.04 3.85
C LEU A 51 0.74 -0.86 2.97
N LEU A 52 -0.34 -0.32 2.41
CA LEU A 52 -1.22 -1.02 1.48
C LEU A 52 -0.50 -1.41 0.19
N LEU A 53 0.31 -0.50 -0.38
CA LEU A 53 1.15 -0.79 -1.56
C LEU A 53 2.18 -1.88 -1.27
N HIS A 54 2.86 -1.80 -0.13
CA HIS A 54 3.83 -2.81 0.27
C HIS A 54 3.17 -4.18 0.48
N ALA A 55 1.99 -4.23 1.10
CA ALA A 55 1.22 -5.45 1.24
C ALA A 55 0.79 -6.02 -0.12
N ALA A 56 0.31 -5.17 -1.03
CA ALA A 56 -0.05 -5.59 -2.39
C ALA A 56 1.15 -6.17 -3.14
N HIS A 57 2.32 -5.55 -3.02
CA HIS A 57 3.56 -6.03 -3.63
C HIS A 57 4.00 -7.38 -3.06
N ARG A 58 3.92 -7.59 -1.75
CA ARG A 58 4.23 -8.89 -1.13
C ARG A 58 3.28 -9.99 -1.61
N ILE A 59 2.01 -9.68 -1.82
CA ILE A 59 1.05 -10.63 -2.39
C ILE A 59 1.38 -10.93 -3.85
N ASP A 60 1.79 -9.91 -4.62
CA ASP A 60 2.23 -10.08 -6.01
C ASP A 60 3.40 -11.06 -6.13
N LEU A 61 4.42 -10.88 -5.29
CA LEU A 61 5.56 -11.80 -5.20
C LEU A 61 5.12 -13.21 -4.82
N ALA A 62 4.21 -13.37 -3.85
CA ALA A 62 3.70 -14.69 -3.47
C ALA A 62 2.90 -15.38 -4.60
N LEU A 63 2.19 -14.60 -5.43
CA LEU A 63 1.38 -15.10 -6.54
C LEU A 63 2.20 -15.46 -7.78
N HIS A 64 3.25 -14.69 -8.07
CA HIS A 64 3.96 -14.75 -9.36
C HIS A 64 5.44 -15.14 -9.23
N HIS A 65 5.99 -15.14 -8.03
CA HIS A 65 7.38 -15.49 -7.72
C HIS A 65 7.47 -16.58 -6.62
N ALA A 66 6.52 -17.51 -6.58
CA ALA A 66 6.69 -18.70 -5.75
C ALA A 66 8.04 -19.36 -6.08
N PRO A 67 8.93 -19.61 -5.10
CA PRO A 67 10.17 -20.31 -5.37
C PRO A 67 9.83 -21.66 -5.99
N ALA A 68 10.53 -22.02 -7.06
CA ALA A 68 10.48 -23.35 -7.65
C ALA A 68 11.02 -24.38 -6.64
N GLY A 69 10.23 -24.71 -5.63
CA GLY A 69 10.42 -25.86 -4.75
C GLY A 69 9.74 -27.07 -5.37
N GLY A 70 10.30 -27.56 -6.47
CA GLY A 70 9.78 -28.70 -7.21
C GLY A 70 10.92 -29.40 -7.94
N GLY A 71 11.72 -30.16 -7.20
CA GLY A 71 12.84 -30.91 -7.75
C GLY A 71 13.67 -31.56 -6.67
N ASP A 72 13.06 -32.43 -5.89
CA ASP A 72 13.82 -33.49 -5.21
C ASP A 72 13.56 -34.79 -5.99
N PRO A 73 14.52 -35.27 -6.80
CA PRO A 73 14.69 -36.69 -7.00
C PRO A 73 15.86 -37.14 -6.16
N LEU A 74 15.55 -37.95 -5.14
CA LEU A 74 16.37 -39.07 -4.72
C LEU A 74 17.18 -39.61 -5.91
N VAL A 75 18.48 -39.31 -5.95
CA VAL A 75 19.45 -40.10 -6.69
C VAL A 75 20.38 -40.70 -5.64
N VAL A 76 20.02 -41.90 -5.22
CA VAL A 76 20.97 -42.90 -4.77
C VAL A 76 21.94 -43.13 -5.94
N MET A 77 23.22 -42.82 -5.75
CA MET A 77 24.29 -43.43 -6.55
C MET A 77 25.41 -43.87 -5.62
N ASP A 78 25.54 -45.20 -5.58
CA ASP A 78 26.63 -46.10 -5.13
C ASP A 78 27.72 -45.56 -4.18
#